data_AF-A0A8D8X483-F1
#
_entry.id   AF-A0A8D8X483-F1
#
_cell.length_a   1.000
_cell.length_b   1.000
_cell.length_c   1.000
_cell.angle_alpha   90.00
_cell.angle_beta   90.00
_cell.angle_gamma   90.00
#
_symmetry.space_group_name_H-M   'P 1'
#
loop_
_entity.id
_entity.type
_entity.pdbx_description
1 polymer ?
#
loop_
_entity_poly.entity_id
_entity_poly.type
_entity_poly.pdbx_seq_one_letter_code
_entity_poly.pdbx_strand_id
1 'polypeptide(L)'
;MWLIPWSYTKTKVEDYEDLMFMGRKAIEALKKVNGIHYDIGSSTSLLYATAGSSDDWAKGRAGIKYSYTVELRDKGSHGFLLPASQILPTGREIFAAVKAIARALAQS
;
A
#
# COMPACT_ATOMS: atom_id res chain seq x y z
N MET A 1 -4.66 3.50 -2.97
CA MET A 1 -4.52 2.03 -3.12
C MET A 1 -3.32 1.55 -2.32
N TRP A 2 -3.33 0.30 -1.88
CA TRP A 2 -2.24 -0.37 -1.17
C TRP A 2 -1.73 -1.52 -2.04
N LEU A 3 -0.65 -1.29 -2.79
CA LEU A 3 -0.19 -2.20 -3.83
C LEU A 3 0.84 -3.18 -3.28
N ILE A 4 0.78 -4.42 -3.77
CA ILE A 4 1.72 -5.49 -3.45
C ILE A 4 2.47 -5.96 -4.71
N PRO A 5 3.71 -6.47 -4.57
CA PRO A 5 4.39 -7.15 -5.66
C PRO A 5 3.62 -8.38 -6.16
N TRP A 6 3.71 -8.78 -7.43
CA TRP A 6 4.50 -8.14 -8.48
C TRP A 6 3.69 -7.10 -9.28
N SER A 7 4.36 -6.07 -9.75
CA SER A 7 3.83 -5.09 -10.70
C SER A 7 4.12 -5.46 -12.16
N TYR A 8 5.19 -6.21 -12.44
CA TYR A 8 5.58 -6.57 -13.81
C TYR A 8 4.87 -7.80 -14.38
N THR A 9 4.16 -8.57 -13.56
CA THR A 9 3.48 -9.81 -13.98
C THR A 9 2.16 -10.03 -13.22
N LYS A 10 1.28 -10.86 -13.79
CA LYS A 10 0.05 -11.32 -13.12
C LYS A 10 0.30 -12.47 -12.15
N THR A 11 1.49 -13.08 -12.19
CA THR A 11 1.89 -14.10 -11.23
C THR A 11 1.93 -13.48 -9.84
N LYS A 12 1.36 -14.16 -8.85
CA LYS A 12 1.45 -13.75 -7.45
C LYS A 12 2.88 -13.97 -6.94
N VAL A 13 3.33 -13.10 -6.05
CA VAL A 13 4.54 -13.34 -5.26
C VAL A 13 4.33 -14.51 -4.29
N GLU A 14 5.41 -15.22 -3.94
CA GLU A 14 5.34 -16.46 -3.16
C GLU A 14 4.60 -16.31 -1.82
N ASP A 15 4.88 -15.23 -1.09
CA ASP A 15 4.27 -14.89 0.20
C ASP A 15 3.13 -13.86 0.06
N TYR A 16 2.36 -13.95 -1.02
CA TYR A 16 1.23 -13.08 -1.32
C TYR A 16 0.24 -12.95 -0.15
N GLU A 17 -0.09 -14.06 0.52
CA GLU A 17 -1.04 -14.04 1.63
C GLU A 17 -0.50 -13.30 2.86
N ASP A 18 0.80 -13.36 3.14
CA ASP A 18 1.44 -12.59 4.21
C ASP A 18 1.35 -11.09 3.92
N LEU A 19 1.64 -10.70 2.67
CA LEU A 19 1.55 -9.31 2.22
C LEU A 19 0.11 -8.79 2.29
N MET A 20 -0.88 -9.60 1.87
CA MET A 20 -2.30 -9.28 1.97
C MET A 20 -2.75 -9.14 3.43
N PHE A 21 -2.34 -10.05 4.30
CA PHE A 21 -2.69 -10.00 5.72
C PHE A 21 -2.17 -8.73 6.39
N MET A 22 -0.88 -8.41 6.17
CA MET A 22 -0.26 -7.21 6.73
C MET A 22 -0.83 -5.92 6.13
N GLY A 23 -1.07 -5.88 4.82
CA GLY A 23 -1.68 -4.73 4.17
C GLY A 23 -3.14 -4.52 4.60
N ARG A 24 -3.91 -5.59 4.85
CA ARG A 24 -5.28 -5.48 5.40
C ARG A 24 -5.28 -4.83 6.78
N LYS A 25 -4.32 -5.16 7.66
CA LYS A 25 -4.17 -4.46 8.94
C LYS A 25 -3.91 -2.97 8.75
N ALA A 26 -3.11 -2.61 7.74
CA ALA A 26 -2.78 -1.23 7.43
C ALA A 26 -4.00 -0.44 6.96
N ILE A 27 -4.74 -0.92 5.95
CA ILE A 27 -5.91 -0.22 5.41
C ILE A 27 -7.06 -0.14 6.42
N GLU A 28 -7.24 -1.14 7.30
CA GLU A 28 -8.23 -1.08 8.38
C GLU A 28 -7.85 -0.05 9.44
N ALA A 29 -6.56 0.08 9.78
CA ALA A 29 -6.10 1.11 10.71
C ALA A 29 -6.27 2.52 10.13
N LEU A 30 -5.95 2.73 8.85
CA LEU A 30 -6.20 3.97 8.14
C LEU A 30 -7.69 4.31 8.09
N LYS A 31 -8.55 3.34 7.78
CA LYS A 31 -9.99 3.53 7.66
C LYS A 31 -10.60 4.01 8.98
N LYS A 32 -10.08 3.56 10.13
CA LYS A 32 -10.55 4.01 11.45
C LYS A 32 -10.29 5.49 11.74
N VAL A 33 -9.39 6.16 11.00
CA VAL A 33 -9.07 7.58 11.25
C VAL A 33 -10.17 8.49 10.72
N ASN A 34 -10.48 8.43 9.41
CA ASN A 34 -11.54 9.28 8.81
C ASN A 34 -12.49 8.53 7.86
N GLY A 35 -12.52 7.19 7.89
CA GLY A 35 -13.45 6.38 7.10
C GLY A 35 -13.05 6.13 5.65
N ILE A 36 -11.90 6.63 5.17
CA ILE A 36 -11.48 6.43 3.78
C ILE A 36 -11.16 4.98 3.49
N HIS A 37 -11.64 4.50 2.35
CA HIS A 37 -11.40 3.15 1.86
C HIS A 37 -10.23 3.10 0.88
N TYR A 38 -9.28 2.20 1.12
CA TYR A 38 -8.19 1.86 0.21
C TYR A 38 -8.35 0.43 -0.26
N ASP A 39 -8.28 0.21 -1.57
CA ASP A 39 -8.20 -1.12 -2.18
C ASP A 39 -6.78 -1.70 -2.00
N ILE A 40 -6.67 -3.02 -1.88
CA ILE A 40 -5.40 -3.75 -1.73
C ILE A 40 -5.30 -4.88 -2.76
N GLY A 41 -4.14 -5.00 -3.42
CA GLY A 41 -3.90 -5.97 -4.49
C GLY A 41 -2.63 -5.67 -5.27
N SER A 42 -2.27 -6.52 -6.23
CA SER A 42 -1.11 -6.25 -7.09
C SER A 42 -1.38 -5.07 -8.02
N SER A 43 -0.32 -4.39 -8.48
CA SER A 43 -0.47 -3.32 -9.48
C SER A 43 -1.16 -3.82 -10.75
N THR A 44 -0.86 -5.05 -11.20
CA THR A 44 -1.54 -5.69 -12.33
C THR A 44 -3.03 -5.94 -12.13
N SER A 45 -3.51 -5.98 -10.88
CA SER A 45 -4.92 -6.21 -10.54
C SER A 45 -5.72 -4.93 -10.32
N LEU A 46 -5.08 -3.87 -9.78
CA LEU A 46 -5.75 -2.62 -9.40
C LEU A 46 -5.48 -1.47 -10.37
N LEU A 47 -4.38 -1.55 -11.12
CA LEU A 47 -3.90 -0.51 -12.03
C LEU A 47 -3.56 -1.15 -13.39
N TYR A 48 -2.27 -1.30 -13.67
CA TYR A 48 -1.72 -1.80 -14.93
C TYR A 48 -0.35 -2.42 -14.70
N ALA A 49 0.12 -3.23 -15.65
CA ALA A 49 1.44 -3.86 -15.55
C ALA A 49 2.56 -2.83 -15.76
N THR A 50 3.58 -2.88 -14.90
CA THR A 50 4.76 -2.02 -14.97
C THR A 50 6.01 -2.79 -14.59
N ALA A 51 7.11 -2.58 -15.32
CA ALA A 51 8.40 -3.17 -15.00
C ALA A 51 9.33 -2.13 -14.35
N GLY A 52 10.21 -2.59 -13.47
CA GLY A 52 11.22 -1.73 -12.82
C GLY A 52 10.70 -0.90 -11.65
N SER A 53 9.53 -1.24 -11.08
CA SER A 53 9.01 -0.58 -9.89
C SER A 53 9.89 -0.87 -8.67
N SER A 54 10.00 0.09 -7.76
CA SER A 54 10.89 -0.01 -6.59
C SER A 54 10.46 -1.10 -5.61
N ASP A 55 9.16 -1.33 -5.47
CA ASP A 55 8.60 -2.37 -4.62
C ASP A 55 8.92 -3.78 -5.11
N ASP A 56 8.87 -4.01 -6.42
CA ASP A 56 9.29 -5.25 -7.06
C ASP A 56 10.80 -5.47 -6.90
N TRP A 57 11.62 -4.45 -7.12
CA TRP A 57 13.07 -4.59 -6.89
C TRP A 57 13.40 -4.89 -5.43
N ALA A 58 12.78 -4.16 -4.49
CA ALA A 58 12.96 -4.38 -3.06
C ALA A 58 12.59 -5.80 -2.65
N LYS A 59 11.50 -6.33 -3.21
CA LYS A 59 11.05 -7.70 -2.97
C LYS A 59 11.99 -8.74 -3.58
N GLY A 60 12.25 -8.63 -4.88
CA GLY A 60 12.90 -9.70 -5.65
C GLY A 60 14.42 -9.67 -5.63
N ARG A 61 15.03 -8.48 -5.55
CA ARG A 61 16.49 -8.33 -5.54
C ARG A 61 17.05 -8.08 -4.15
N ALA A 62 16.41 -7.22 -3.36
CA ALA A 62 16.90 -6.92 -2.01
C ALA A 62 16.40 -7.91 -0.95
N GLY A 63 15.45 -8.80 -1.28
CA GLY A 63 14.92 -9.80 -0.35
C GLY A 63 14.07 -9.21 0.78
N ILE A 64 13.56 -7.98 0.63
CA ILE A 64 12.73 -7.34 1.65
C ILE A 64 11.34 -7.98 1.62
N LYS A 65 10.99 -8.70 2.70
CA LYS A 65 9.73 -9.46 2.79
C LYS A 65 8.50 -8.58 2.59
N TYR A 66 8.37 -7.50 3.36
CA TYR A 66 7.19 -6.62 3.31
C TYR A 66 7.50 -5.38 2.49
N SER A 67 7.14 -5.43 1.20
CA SER A 67 7.32 -4.34 0.24
C SER A 67 5.95 -3.91 -0.30
N TYR A 68 5.69 -2.61 -0.34
CA TYR A 68 4.40 -2.04 -0.75
C TYR A 68 4.59 -0.71 -1.48
N THR A 69 3.73 -0.44 -2.44
CA THR A 69 3.53 0.90 -3.00
C THR A 69 2.20 1.46 -2.51
N VAL A 70 2.17 2.70 -2.05
CA VAL A 70 0.94 3.32 -1.54
C VAL A 70 0.57 4.52 -2.38
N GLU A 71 -0.54 4.41 -3.09
CA GLU A 71 -1.15 5.49 -3.84
C GLU A 71 -2.11 6.24 -2.91
N LEU A 72 -1.81 7.50 -2.61
CA LEU A 72 -2.53 8.31 -1.63
C LEU A 72 -3.88 8.84 -2.15
N ARG A 73 -4.44 9.84 -1.47
CA ARG A 73 -5.64 10.55 -1.93
C ARG A 73 -5.32 11.40 -3.17
N ASP A 74 -6.30 11.71 -4.03
CA ASP A 74 -7.68 11.22 -4.05
C ASP A 74 -7.90 10.23 -5.21
N LYS A 75 -9.17 9.99 -5.58
CA LYS A 75 -9.52 9.10 -6.71
C LYS A 75 -9.65 9.85 -8.05
N GLY A 76 -9.00 11.01 -8.18
CA GLY A 76 -8.93 11.79 -9.42
C GLY A 76 -9.77 13.07 -9.44
N SER A 77 -10.46 13.44 -8.35
CA SER A 77 -11.20 14.70 -8.28
C SER A 77 -10.25 15.91 -8.30
N HIS A 78 -9.12 15.78 -7.62
CA HIS A 78 -8.02 16.75 -7.65
C HIS A 78 -6.71 16.12 -8.17
N GLY A 79 -6.57 14.79 -8.03
CA GLY A 79 -5.35 14.08 -8.42
C GLY A 79 -4.12 14.67 -7.77
N PHE A 80 -3.13 15.06 -8.58
CA PHE A 80 -1.88 15.65 -8.10
C PHE A 80 -2.04 17.04 -7.47
N LEU A 81 -3.16 17.74 -7.73
CA LEU A 81 -3.45 19.09 -7.18
C LEU A 81 -4.36 19.01 -5.95
N LEU A 82 -4.14 18.00 -5.10
CA LEU A 82 -4.90 17.80 -3.88
C LEU A 82 -4.82 19.05 -2.96
N PRO A 83 -5.94 19.60 -2.47
CA PRO A 83 -5.93 20.81 -1.66
C PRO A 83 -5.06 20.69 -0.41
N ALA A 84 -4.37 21.77 -0.02
CA ALA A 84 -3.50 21.79 1.16
C ALA A 84 -4.23 21.39 2.46
N SER A 85 -5.53 21.64 2.55
CA SER A 85 -6.38 21.21 3.67
C SER A 85 -6.46 19.68 3.84
N GLN A 86 -6.11 18.91 2.81
CA GLN A 86 -6.08 17.45 2.82
C GLN A 86 -4.74 16.86 3.27
N ILE A 87 -3.69 17.67 3.44
CA ILE A 87 -2.36 17.20 3.86
C ILE A 87 -2.44 16.52 5.23
N LEU A 88 -2.99 17.20 6.24
CA LEU A 88 -3.08 16.65 7.60
C LEU A 88 -4.02 15.44 7.69
N PRO A 89 -5.23 15.43 7.10
CA PRO A 89 -6.07 14.23 7.03
C PRO A 89 -5.34 13.02 6.42
N THR A 90 -4.68 13.21 5.28
CA THR A 90 -3.93 12.15 4.58
C THR A 90 -2.75 11.65 5.43
N GLY A 91 -1.99 12.56 6.03
CA GLY A 91 -0.85 12.19 6.88
C GLY A 91 -1.26 11.37 8.10
N ARG A 92 -2.36 11.73 8.78
CA ARG A 92 -2.87 11.00 9.96
C ARG A 92 -3.31 9.58 9.62
N GLU A 93 -3.96 9.42 8.48
CA GLU A 93 -4.40 8.13 7.94
C GLU A 93 -3.23 7.19 7.64
N ILE A 94 -2.26 7.68 6.87
CA ILE A 94 -1.11 6.88 6.46
C ILE A 94 -0.21 6.56 7.64
N PHE A 95 -0.04 7.51 8.57
CA PHE A 95 0.70 7.25 9.79
C PHE A 95 0.06 6.12 10.64
N ALA A 96 -1.28 6.07 10.71
CA ALA A 96 -1.99 4.99 11.38
C ALA A 96 -1.75 3.62 10.71
N ALA A 97 -1.79 3.58 9.36
CA ALA A 97 -1.47 2.37 8.59
C ALA A 97 -0.03 1.88 8.82
N VAL A 98 0.96 2.76 8.70
CA VAL A 98 2.38 2.43 8.91
C VAL A 98 2.62 1.94 10.34
N LYS A 99 2.02 2.61 11.33
CA LYS A 99 2.11 2.21 12.74
C LYS A 99 1.49 0.84 13.00
N ALA A 100 0.42 0.48 12.30
CA ALA A 100 -0.20 -0.84 12.41
C ALA A 100 0.73 -1.95 11.88
N ILE A 101 1.38 -1.72 10.74
CA ILE A 101 2.39 -2.65 10.20
C ILE A 101 3.56 -2.79 11.16
N ALA A 102 4.16 -1.66 11.59
CA ALA A 102 5.32 -1.67 12.48
C ALA A 102 5.04 -2.44 13.79
N ARG A 103 3.84 -2.25 14.37
CA ARG A 103 3.42 -2.98 15.57
C ARG A 103 3.23 -4.48 15.33
N ALA A 104 2.67 -4.86 14.19
CA ALA A 104 2.47 -6.27 13.85
C ALA A 104 3.82 -6.98 13.60
N LEU A 105 4.80 -6.29 12.99
CA LEU A 105 6.17 -6.81 12.83
C LEU A 105 6.93 -6.94 14.14
N ALA A 106 6.70 -6.04 15.10
CA ALA A 106 7.34 -6.13 16.41
C ALA A 106 6.84 -7.30 17.29
N GLN A 107 5.81 -8.02 16.84
CA GLN A 107 5.16 -9.12 17.58
C GLN A 107 5.32 -10.48 16.88
N SER A 108 5.98 -10.52 15.71
CA SER A 108 6.17 -11.72 14.88
C SER A 108 7.50 -12.39 15.12
#